data_AF-X1KB07-F1
#
_entry.id   AF-X1KB07-F1
#
_cell.length_a   1.000
_cell.length_b   1.000
_cell.length_c   1.000
_cell.angle_alpha   90.00
_cell.angle_beta   90.00
_cell.angle_gamma   90.00
#
_symmetry.space_group_name_H-M   'P 1'
#
loop_
_entity.id
_entity.type
_entity.pdbx_description
1 polymer ?
#
loop_
_entity_poly.entity_id
_entity_poly.type
_entity_poly.pdbx_seq_one_letter_code
_entity_poly.pdbx_strand_id
1 'polypeptide(L)'
;MQIAAKKVSLDKCPYVSEEAKKALESAAQPPIRLVTIGVGDNKLDVGNETVMFRHEETFYHPTGIGFLIEDTLSFEELDQRISRINKLKFERVGQKIEVNLVAIKASSGNLERFVGAVEEVLAKTDLCIVLMSKDPELMKGALEVSRDRGPLVYAATKENFEEGRIQA
;
A
#
# COMPACT_ATOMS: atom_id res chain seq x y z
N MET A 1 -14.81 -13.98 26.44
CA MET A 1 -15.77 -13.02 25.82
C MET A 1 -15.07 -11.77 25.29
N GLN A 2 -14.44 -10.92 26.11
CA GLN A 2 -13.81 -9.67 25.63
C GLN A 2 -12.62 -9.85 24.67
N ILE A 3 -11.81 -10.90 24.86
CA ILE A 3 -10.70 -11.26 23.95
C ILE A 3 -11.25 -11.76 22.60
N ALA A 4 -12.28 -12.62 22.62
CA ALA A 4 -12.93 -13.12 21.40
C ALA A 4 -13.60 -12.00 20.58
N ALA A 5 -14.10 -10.96 21.25
CA ALA A 5 -14.64 -9.75 20.62
C ALA A 5 -13.55 -8.70 20.27
N LYS A 6 -12.25 -9.04 20.38
CA LYS A 6 -11.08 -8.16 20.13
C LYS A 6 -11.08 -6.84 20.92
N LYS A 7 -11.81 -6.75 22.04
CA LYS A 7 -11.93 -5.51 22.84
C LYS A 7 -10.74 -5.27 23.77
N VAL A 8 -9.97 -6.31 24.08
CA VAL A 8 -8.85 -6.27 25.04
C VAL A 8 -7.73 -7.18 24.54
N SER A 9 -6.48 -6.67 24.54
CA SER A 9 -5.31 -7.48 24.21
C SER A 9 -4.99 -8.50 25.30
N LEU A 10 -4.51 -9.67 24.87
CA LEU A 10 -4.04 -10.76 25.74
C LEU A 10 -2.85 -10.35 26.62
N ASP A 11 -2.10 -9.32 26.20
CA ASP A 11 -0.95 -8.77 26.94
C ASP A 11 -1.33 -8.16 28.29
N LYS A 12 -2.62 -7.87 28.52
CA LYS A 12 -3.10 -7.33 29.81
C LYS A 12 -3.25 -8.40 30.89
N CYS A 13 -3.08 -9.69 30.58
CA CYS A 13 -3.17 -10.78 31.56
C CYS A 13 -1.76 -11.22 32.03
N PRO A 14 -1.33 -10.88 33.26
CA PRO A 14 0.01 -11.24 33.75
C PRO A 14 0.18 -12.72 34.10
N TYR A 15 -0.88 -13.53 33.99
CA TYR A 15 -0.88 -14.96 34.35
C TYR A 15 -0.94 -15.90 33.14
N VAL A 16 -0.90 -15.37 31.92
CA VAL A 16 -0.93 -16.22 30.71
C VAL A 16 0.44 -16.88 30.52
N SER A 17 0.46 -18.21 30.31
CA SER A 17 1.69 -18.89 29.93
C SER A 17 2.05 -18.59 28.48
N GLU A 18 3.33 -18.68 28.14
CA GLU A 18 3.80 -18.45 26.77
C GLU A 18 3.18 -19.42 25.75
N GLU A 19 2.92 -20.66 26.16
CA GLU A 19 2.26 -21.68 25.32
C GLU A 19 0.79 -21.31 25.04
N ALA A 20 0.07 -20.86 26.08
CA ALA A 20 -1.31 -20.41 25.95
C ALA A 20 -1.41 -19.13 25.11
N LYS A 21 -0.43 -18.23 25.24
CA LYS A 21 -0.33 -17.00 24.45
C LYS A 21 -0.17 -17.31 22.96
N LYS A 22 0.77 -18.19 22.59
CA LYS A 22 0.96 -18.62 21.19
C LYS A 22 -0.25 -19.32 20.60
N ALA A 23 -0.89 -20.21 21.36
CA ALA A 23 -2.08 -20.93 20.89
C ALA A 23 -3.26 -19.97 20.63
N LEU A 24 -3.48 -19.02 21.54
CA LEU A 24 -4.55 -18.04 21.41
C LEU A 24 -4.27 -16.99 20.34
N GLU A 25 -3.02 -16.53 20.18
CA GLU A 25 -2.62 -15.64 19.10
C GLU A 25 -2.78 -16.30 17.74
N SER A 26 -2.34 -17.55 17.58
CA SER A 26 -2.51 -18.31 16.34
C SER A 26 -3.97 -18.53 15.99
N ALA A 27 -4.84 -18.79 16.98
CA ALA A 27 -6.27 -18.97 16.77
C ALA A 27 -7.00 -17.63 16.51
N ALA A 28 -6.45 -16.52 16.99
CA ALA A 28 -7.01 -15.18 16.82
C ALA A 28 -6.45 -14.42 15.61
N GLN A 29 -5.46 -14.98 14.91
CA GLN A 29 -4.90 -14.36 13.71
C GLN A 29 -6.01 -14.16 12.66
N PRO A 30 -6.16 -12.93 12.12
CA PRO A 30 -7.09 -12.69 11.03
C PRO A 30 -6.77 -13.62 9.86
N PRO A 31 -7.79 -14.20 9.19
CA PRO A 31 -7.57 -15.04 8.01
C PRO A 31 -6.79 -14.31 6.90
N ILE A 32 -6.93 -12.98 6.84
CA ILE A 32 -6.28 -12.10 5.87
C ILE A 32 -5.34 -11.17 6.64
N ARG A 33 -4.04 -11.21 6.30
CA ARG A 33 -3.04 -10.32 6.90
C ARG A 33 -3.31 -8.84 6.57
N LEU A 34 -3.05 -7.95 7.52
CA LEU A 34 -3.02 -6.51 7.28
C LEU A 34 -1.71 -6.11 6.58
N VAL A 35 -1.82 -5.37 5.49
CA VAL A 35 -0.69 -4.77 4.76
C VAL A 35 -0.91 -3.27 4.67
N THR A 36 0.11 -2.49 5.01
CA THR A 36 0.10 -1.03 4.91
C THR A 36 0.95 -0.60 3.73
N ILE A 37 0.38 0.25 2.88
CA ILE A 37 1.08 0.92 1.77
C ILE A 37 1.20 2.39 2.16
N GLY A 38 2.36 3.02 1.98
CA GLY A 38 2.56 4.40 2.38
C GLY A 38 2.97 4.58 3.84
N VAL A 39 3.18 5.84 4.21
CA VAL A 39 3.53 6.27 5.57
C VAL A 39 2.72 7.51 5.95
N GLY A 40 2.64 7.79 7.26
CA GLY A 40 1.95 8.98 7.78
C GLY A 40 0.44 8.92 7.61
N ASP A 41 -0.19 10.09 7.48
CA ASP A 41 -1.66 10.24 7.49
C ASP A 41 -2.33 9.71 6.20
N ASN A 42 -1.59 9.65 5.09
CA ASN A 42 -2.09 9.18 3.80
C ASN A 42 -1.83 7.70 3.53
N LYS A 43 -1.40 6.95 4.55
CA LYS A 43 -1.18 5.50 4.41
C LYS A 43 -2.49 4.78 4.07
N LEU A 44 -2.37 3.72 3.30
CA LEU A 44 -3.46 2.84 2.91
C LEU A 44 -3.28 1.47 3.56
N ASP A 45 -4.17 1.16 4.49
CA ASP A 45 -4.23 -0.16 5.14
C ASP A 45 -5.20 -1.06 4.36
N VAL A 46 -4.75 -2.26 3.95
CA VAL A 46 -5.51 -3.23 3.16
C VAL A 46 -5.45 -4.62 3.80
N GLY A 47 -6.59 -5.32 3.85
CA GLY A 47 -6.69 -6.67 4.40
C GLY A 47 -7.35 -6.69 5.78
N ASN A 48 -7.01 -7.67 6.63
CA ASN A 48 -7.60 -7.83 7.97
C ASN A 48 -9.14 -7.92 7.98
N GLU A 49 -9.73 -8.41 6.90
CA GLU A 49 -11.17 -8.67 6.81
C GLU A 49 -11.51 -10.05 7.36
N THR A 50 -12.67 -10.17 8.00
CA THR A 50 -13.10 -11.37 8.75
C THR A 50 -14.34 -12.05 8.17
N VAL A 51 -15.09 -11.37 7.29
CA VAL A 51 -16.38 -11.84 6.78
C VAL A 51 -16.49 -11.75 5.26
N MET A 52 -17.35 -12.58 4.69
CA MET A 52 -17.65 -12.56 3.25
C MET A 52 -18.78 -11.59 2.92
N PHE A 53 -19.70 -11.36 3.87
CA PHE A 53 -20.87 -10.51 3.67
C PHE A 53 -20.93 -9.40 4.71
N ARG A 54 -21.08 -8.16 4.23
CA ARG A 54 -21.11 -6.95 5.08
C ARG A 54 -22.26 -6.88 6.11
N HIS A 55 -23.25 -7.77 6.00
CA HIS A 55 -24.39 -7.81 6.91
C HIS A 55 -24.14 -8.73 8.12
N GLU A 56 -23.12 -9.58 8.05
CA GLU A 56 -22.65 -10.39 9.18
C GLU A 56 -21.76 -9.53 10.10
N GLU A 57 -20.81 -8.81 9.51
CA GLU A 57 -19.92 -7.85 10.17
C GLU A 57 -19.54 -6.75 9.18
N THR A 58 -19.08 -5.60 9.68
CA THR A 58 -18.63 -4.48 8.82
C THR A 58 -17.29 -4.82 8.15
N PHE A 59 -17.11 -4.40 6.90
CA PHE A 59 -15.80 -4.38 6.26
C PHE A 59 -14.99 -3.20 6.81
N TYR A 60 -13.81 -3.48 7.32
CA TYR A 60 -13.05 -2.52 8.12
C TYR A 60 -12.17 -1.58 7.28
N HIS A 61 -11.63 -2.06 6.16
CA HIS A 61 -10.68 -1.31 5.34
C HIS A 61 -11.27 -1.03 3.94
N PRO A 62 -11.56 0.23 3.60
CA PRO A 62 -12.02 0.61 2.28
C PRO A 62 -11.03 0.21 1.17
N THR A 63 -11.54 -0.08 -0.02
CA THR A 63 -10.70 -0.38 -1.19
C THR A 63 -9.86 0.83 -1.58
N GLY A 64 -8.55 0.64 -1.72
CA GLY A 64 -7.66 1.65 -2.28
C GLY A 64 -7.94 1.87 -3.76
N ILE A 65 -8.21 3.12 -4.14
CA ILE A 65 -8.43 3.53 -5.53
C ILE A 65 -7.27 4.42 -5.98
N GLY A 66 -6.82 4.20 -7.21
CA GLY A 66 -5.70 4.94 -7.77
C GLY A 66 -5.68 4.98 -9.29
N PHE A 67 -4.71 5.72 -9.82
CA PHE A 67 -4.52 5.90 -11.25
C PHE A 67 -3.17 5.35 -11.71
N LEU A 68 -3.16 4.80 -12.92
CA LEU A 68 -1.95 4.36 -13.60
C LEU A 68 -1.33 5.51 -14.40
N ILE A 69 -0.03 5.70 -14.23
CA ILE A 69 0.81 6.62 -14.98
C ILE A 69 1.94 5.80 -15.60
N GLU A 70 2.25 6.04 -16.87
CA GLU A 70 3.37 5.40 -17.55
C GLU A 70 4.55 6.38 -17.65
N ASP A 71 5.77 5.87 -17.54
CA ASP A 71 7.03 6.63 -17.67
C ASP A 71 7.34 7.07 -19.11
N THR A 72 6.53 6.66 -20.08
CA THR A 72 6.62 7.04 -21.49
C THR A 72 6.05 8.43 -21.77
N LEU A 73 5.29 8.98 -20.81
CA LEU A 73 4.72 10.32 -20.90
C LEU A 73 5.82 11.38 -20.80
N SER A 74 5.60 12.50 -21.47
CA SER A 74 6.45 13.67 -21.24
C SER A 74 6.27 14.21 -19.81
N PHE A 75 7.28 14.90 -19.28
CA PHE A 75 7.20 15.53 -17.96
C PHE A 75 6.03 16.52 -17.84
N GLU A 76 5.70 17.23 -18.92
CA GLU A 76 4.54 18.13 -18.95
C GLU A 76 3.21 17.38 -18.81
N GLU A 77 3.05 16.26 -19.52
CA GLU A 77 1.85 15.42 -19.41
C GLU A 77 1.75 14.74 -18.03
N LEU A 78 2.89 14.32 -17.47
CA LEU A 78 2.98 13.72 -16.15
C LEU A 78 2.53 14.73 -15.09
N ASP A 79 3.03 15.96 -15.14
CA ASP A 79 2.63 17.05 -14.25
C ASP A 79 1.13 17.35 -14.34
N GLN A 80 0.59 17.46 -15.56
CA GLN A 80 -0.84 17.70 -15.77
C GLN A 80 -1.69 16.56 -15.20
N ARG A 81 -1.27 15.31 -15.36
CA ARG A 81 -1.98 14.15 -14.81
C ARG A 81 -1.94 14.13 -13.28
N ILE A 82 -0.76 14.31 -12.67
CA ILE A 82 -0.61 14.36 -11.20
C ILE A 82 -1.47 15.49 -10.63
N SER A 83 -1.41 16.68 -11.24
CA SER A 83 -2.22 17.83 -10.85
C SER A 83 -3.72 17.55 -10.91
N ARG A 84 -4.18 16.80 -11.92
CA ARG A 84 -5.59 16.39 -12.01
C ARG A 84 -5.94 15.35 -10.95
N ILE A 85 -5.07 14.37 -10.70
CA ILE A 85 -5.29 13.32 -9.69
C ILE A 85 -5.37 13.93 -8.30
N ASN A 86 -4.48 14.85 -7.94
CA ASN A 86 -4.49 15.53 -6.65
C ASN A 86 -5.77 16.35 -6.39
N LYS A 87 -6.43 16.81 -7.47
CA LYS A 87 -7.70 17.56 -7.41
C LYS A 87 -8.92 16.65 -7.28
N LEU A 88 -8.78 15.34 -7.44
CA LEU A 88 -9.88 14.38 -7.27
C LEU A 88 -10.17 14.15 -5.79
N LYS A 89 -10.68 15.19 -5.14
CA LYS A 89 -11.15 15.19 -3.76
C LYS A 89 -12.58 15.69 -3.76
N PHE A 90 -13.47 14.89 -3.20
CA PHE A 90 -14.89 15.17 -3.14
C PHE A 90 -15.33 15.20 -1.69
N GLU A 91 -16.23 16.12 -1.35
CA GLU A 91 -16.92 16.09 -0.08
C GLU A 91 -18.35 15.60 -0.30
N ARG A 92 -18.73 14.54 0.43
CA ARG A 92 -20.06 13.97 0.36
C ARG A 92 -20.56 13.70 1.77
N VAL A 93 -21.59 14.43 2.19
CA VAL A 93 -22.23 14.28 3.51
C VAL A 93 -21.19 14.41 4.65
N GLY A 94 -20.29 15.40 4.55
CA GLY A 94 -19.22 15.66 5.53
C GLY A 94 -18.06 14.65 5.50
N GLN A 95 -18.06 13.68 4.57
CA GLN A 95 -16.94 12.77 4.37
C GLN A 95 -16.11 13.22 3.17
N LYS A 96 -14.78 13.22 3.35
CA LYS A 96 -13.82 13.44 2.26
C LYS A 96 -13.57 12.11 1.56
N ILE A 97 -13.82 12.08 0.26
CA ILE A 97 -13.53 10.97 -0.64
C ILE A 97 -12.40 11.43 -1.54
N GLU A 98 -11.25 10.78 -1.46
CA GLU A 98 -10.09 11.09 -2.27
C GLU A 98 -9.45 9.82 -2.83
N VAL A 99 -8.60 10.02 -3.84
CA VAL A 99 -7.75 8.97 -4.39
C VAL A 99 -6.73 8.57 -3.33
N ASN A 100 -6.36 7.30 -3.27
CA ASN A 100 -5.42 6.79 -2.27
C ASN A 100 -4.01 6.62 -2.82
N LEU A 101 -3.87 6.20 -4.09
CA LEU A 101 -2.58 5.83 -4.65
C LEU A 101 -2.38 6.25 -6.11
N VAL A 102 -1.11 6.33 -6.51
CA VAL A 102 -0.67 6.47 -7.90
C VAL A 102 0.26 5.30 -8.23
N ALA A 103 -0.03 4.61 -9.33
CA ALA A 103 0.79 3.53 -9.83
C ALA A 103 1.63 4.02 -11.01
N ILE A 104 2.95 3.84 -10.91
CA ILE A 104 3.91 4.26 -11.93
C ILE A 104 4.43 3.02 -12.63
N LYS A 105 4.19 2.92 -13.93
CA LYS A 105 4.57 1.77 -14.74
C LYS A 105 5.76 2.10 -15.63
N ALA A 106 6.81 1.29 -15.48
CA ALA A 106 7.97 1.25 -16.36
C ALA A 106 7.58 0.59 -17.69
N SER A 107 7.12 1.40 -18.64
CA SER A 107 6.83 1.00 -20.02
C SER A 107 7.98 1.35 -20.97
N SER A 108 8.86 2.29 -20.60
CA SER A 108 9.97 2.74 -21.42
C SER A 108 11.19 1.81 -21.41
N GLY A 109 11.36 1.04 -20.33
CA GLY A 109 12.54 0.20 -20.10
C GLY A 109 13.82 0.99 -19.81
N ASN A 110 13.72 2.29 -19.52
CA ASN A 110 14.86 3.16 -19.25
C ASN A 110 14.90 3.58 -17.77
N LEU A 111 16.04 3.34 -17.10
CA LEU A 111 16.23 3.61 -15.68
C LEU A 111 16.07 5.10 -15.34
N GLU A 112 16.73 5.98 -16.08
CA GLU A 112 16.71 7.41 -15.81
C GLU A 112 15.29 7.99 -15.97
N ARG A 113 14.56 7.55 -16.99
CA ARG A 113 13.16 7.97 -17.18
C ARG A 113 12.25 7.47 -16.08
N PHE A 114 12.38 6.21 -15.69
CA PHE A 114 11.54 5.64 -14.65
C PHE A 114 11.80 6.30 -13.30
N VAL A 115 13.07 6.47 -12.91
CA VAL A 115 13.45 7.15 -11.66
C VAL A 115 13.01 8.61 -11.70
N GLY A 116 13.24 9.33 -12.79
CA GLY A 116 12.80 10.73 -12.92
C GLY A 116 11.27 10.89 -12.85
N ALA A 117 10.51 9.96 -13.41
CA ALA A 117 9.04 9.95 -13.26
C ALA A 117 8.61 9.68 -11.80
N VAL A 118 9.33 8.81 -11.09
CA VAL A 118 9.06 8.51 -9.67
C VAL A 118 9.37 9.72 -8.79
N GLU A 119 10.51 10.39 -8.99
CA GLU A 119 10.87 11.62 -8.27
C GLU A 119 9.85 12.74 -8.49
N GLU A 120 9.39 12.90 -9.73
CA GLU A 120 8.41 13.93 -10.06
C GLU A 120 7.05 13.65 -9.40
N VAL A 121 6.63 12.39 -9.34
CA VAL A 121 5.42 11.98 -8.58
C VAL A 121 5.64 12.22 -7.09
N LEU A 122 6.77 11.81 -6.52
CA LEU A 122 7.09 11.99 -5.10
C LEU A 122 7.05 13.47 -4.68
N ALA A 123 7.59 14.36 -5.52
CA ALA A 123 7.64 15.79 -5.25
C ALA A 123 6.27 16.47 -5.33
N LYS A 124 5.34 15.92 -6.12
CA LYS A 124 4.07 16.57 -6.46
C LYS A 124 2.85 15.96 -5.81
N THR A 125 2.95 14.80 -5.17
CA THR A 125 1.82 14.16 -4.50
C THR A 125 2.19 13.50 -3.19
N ASP A 126 1.26 13.59 -2.24
CA ASP A 126 1.35 12.92 -0.94
C ASP A 126 0.61 11.56 -0.92
N LEU A 127 0.11 11.12 -2.07
CA LEU A 127 -0.59 9.83 -2.22
C LEU A 127 0.37 8.64 -2.07
N CYS A 128 -0.19 7.47 -1.77
CA CYS A 128 0.57 6.22 -1.77
C CYS A 128 1.11 5.90 -3.17
N ILE A 129 2.26 5.23 -3.25
CA ILE A 129 2.92 4.95 -4.52
C ILE A 129 2.98 3.44 -4.76
N VAL A 130 2.71 3.04 -6.00
CA VAL A 130 2.93 1.68 -6.49
C VAL A 130 3.94 1.73 -7.62
N LEU A 131 5.04 1.00 -7.49
CA LEU A 131 6.06 0.88 -8.52
C LEU A 131 5.80 -0.38 -9.32
N MET A 132 5.56 -0.23 -10.63
CA MET A 132 5.26 -1.34 -11.53
C MET A 132 6.40 -1.56 -12.53
N SER A 133 7.25 -2.54 -12.26
CA SER A 133 8.30 -3.00 -13.16
C SER A 133 8.53 -4.50 -13.01
N LYS A 134 8.89 -5.17 -14.11
CA LYS A 134 9.39 -6.55 -14.08
C LYS A 134 10.90 -6.62 -13.92
N ASP A 135 11.58 -5.54 -14.28
CA ASP A 135 13.02 -5.42 -14.27
C ASP A 135 13.51 -5.07 -12.84
N PRO A 136 14.33 -5.92 -12.21
CA PRO A 136 14.89 -5.69 -10.89
C PRO A 136 15.80 -4.46 -10.81
N GLU A 137 16.51 -4.10 -11.89
CA GLU A 137 17.40 -2.93 -11.90
C GLU A 137 16.60 -1.63 -11.85
N LEU A 138 15.54 -1.54 -12.66
CA LEU A 138 14.59 -0.42 -12.63
C LEU A 138 13.94 -0.28 -11.26
N MET A 139 13.59 -1.41 -10.63
CA MET A 139 12.95 -1.41 -9.32
C MET A 139 13.90 -0.94 -8.23
N LYS A 140 15.17 -1.34 -8.25
CA LYS A 140 16.19 -0.88 -7.30
C LYS A 140 16.38 0.63 -7.36
N GLY A 141 16.58 1.19 -8.56
CA GLY A 141 16.75 2.64 -8.70
C GLY A 141 15.53 3.43 -8.23
N ALA A 142 14.32 2.97 -8.54
CA ALA A 142 13.11 3.62 -8.04
C ALA A 142 12.91 3.49 -6.53
N LEU A 143 13.32 2.36 -5.93
CA LEU A 143 13.24 2.16 -4.47
C LEU A 143 14.23 3.05 -3.72
N GLU A 144 15.42 3.30 -4.27
CA GLU A 144 16.39 4.21 -3.63
C GLU A 144 15.82 5.60 -3.38
N VAL A 145 15.04 6.13 -4.34
CA VAL A 145 14.42 7.47 -4.21
C VAL A 145 13.10 7.46 -3.45
N SER A 146 12.42 6.31 -3.34
CA SER A 146 11.05 6.23 -2.81
C SER A 146 10.91 5.48 -1.49
N ARG A 147 11.99 4.92 -0.93
CA ARG A 147 11.96 4.06 0.27
C ARG A 147 11.23 4.69 1.45
N ASP A 148 11.47 5.97 1.72
CA ASP A 148 10.90 6.68 2.87
C ASP A 148 9.37 6.80 2.79
N ARG A 149 8.80 6.63 1.59
CA ARG A 149 7.35 6.70 1.34
C ARG A 149 6.67 5.34 1.42
N GLY A 150 7.38 4.24 1.68
CA GLY A 150 6.80 2.89 1.81
C GLY A 150 5.98 2.44 0.60
N PRO A 151 6.53 2.47 -0.63
CA PRO A 151 5.79 2.15 -1.84
C PRO A 151 5.46 0.65 -1.93
N LEU A 152 4.39 0.31 -2.64
CA LEU A 152 4.09 -1.06 -3.02
C LEU A 152 4.92 -1.46 -4.25
N VAL A 153 5.64 -2.58 -4.15
CA VAL A 153 6.42 -3.15 -5.26
C VAL A 153 5.55 -4.12 -6.06
N TYR A 154 5.33 -3.81 -7.33
CA TYR A 154 4.59 -4.62 -8.28
C TYR A 154 5.52 -5.06 -9.44
N ALA A 155 5.77 -6.35 -9.67
CA ALA A 155 5.33 -7.50 -8.90
C ALA A 155 6.40 -8.58 -8.84
N ALA A 156 6.42 -9.31 -7.72
CA ALA A 156 7.14 -10.55 -7.61
C ALA A 156 6.47 -11.62 -8.50
N THR A 157 7.23 -12.15 -9.43
CA THR A 157 6.89 -13.24 -10.36
C THR A 157 7.75 -14.46 -10.03
N LYS A 158 7.42 -15.62 -10.61
CA LYS A 158 8.19 -16.86 -10.38
C LYS A 158 9.67 -16.75 -10.76
N GLU A 159 10.01 -15.83 -11.66
CA GLU A 159 11.35 -15.67 -12.21
C GLU A 159 12.19 -14.66 -11.41
N ASN A 160 11.55 -13.72 -10.71
CA ASN A 160 12.24 -12.61 -10.01
C ASN A 160 11.90 -12.53 -8.52
N PHE A 161 11.30 -13.57 -7.92
CA PHE A 161 10.87 -13.51 -6.51
C PHE A 161 12.03 -13.42 -5.52
N GLU A 162 13.18 -14.05 -5.79
CA GLU A 162 14.35 -13.98 -4.88
C GLU A 162 14.94 -12.57 -4.87
N GLU A 163 15.02 -11.95 -6.03
CA GLU A 163 15.52 -10.58 -6.18
C GLU A 163 14.47 -9.54 -5.74
N GLY A 164 13.18 -9.83 -5.91
CA GLY A 164 12.06 -9.00 -5.45
C GLY A 164 11.83 -9.05 -3.94
N ARG A 165 12.54 -9.90 -3.19
CA ARG A 165 12.63 -9.86 -1.72
C ARG A 165 13.57 -8.77 -1.21
N ILE A 166 13.74 -7.67 -1.97
CA ILE A 166 14.44 -6.48 -1.50
C ILE A 166 13.76 -6.08 -0.19
N GLN A 167 14.49 -6.24 0.93
CA GLN A 167 14.01 -5.87 2.25
C GLN A 167 13.73 -4.37 2.24
N ALA A 168 12.45 -4.01 2.19
CA ALA A 168 11.98 -2.67 2.53
C ALA A 168 12.32 -2.38 4.00
#